data_AF-A0A1S3CQG9-F1
#
_entry.id   AF-A0A1S3CQG9-F1
#
_cell.length_a   1.000
_cell.length_b   1.000
_cell.length_c   1.000
_cell.angle_alpha   90.00
_cell.angle_beta   90.00
_cell.angle_gamma   90.00
#
_symmetry.space_group_name_H-M   'P 1'
#
loop_
_entity.id
_entity.type
_entity.pdbx_description
1 polymer ?
#
loop_
_entity_poly.entity_id
_entity_poly.type
_entity_poly.pdbx_seq_one_letter_code
_entity_poly.pdbx_strand_id
1 'polypeptide(L)'
;MATVGQPPSLKKREASSTREEDQLIITPLGAGNEVGRSCVYMSYKGKIVLFDCGIHPAYSGMAALPYFDEIDPSTIDVLLITHE
;
A
#
# COMPACT_ATOMS: atom_id res chain seq x y z
N MET A 1 24.93 -12.95 56.77
CA MET A 1 24.58 -13.55 55.46
C MET A 1 23.39 -12.77 54.91
N ALA A 2 23.65 -11.77 54.06
CA ALA A 2 22.60 -11.00 53.40
C ALA A 2 22.28 -11.68 52.06
N THR A 3 21.05 -12.14 51.90
CA THR A 3 20.54 -12.74 50.66
C THR A 3 20.40 -11.63 49.62
N VAL A 4 21.29 -11.63 48.62
CA VAL A 4 21.19 -10.76 47.44
C VAL A 4 20.01 -11.25 46.61
N GLY A 5 18.94 -10.46 46.54
CA GLY A 5 17.76 -10.73 45.72
C GLY A 5 18.12 -10.71 44.23
N GLN A 6 17.68 -11.73 43.50
CA GLN A 6 17.79 -11.78 42.04
C GLN A 6 17.02 -10.60 41.41
N PRO A 7 17.60 -9.90 40.42
CA PRO A 7 16.89 -8.85 39.71
C PRO A 7 15.72 -9.45 38.91
N PRO A 8 14.59 -8.73 38.81
CA PRO A 8 13.43 -9.21 38.05
C PRO A 8 13.83 -9.38 36.59
N SER A 9 13.62 -10.59 36.05
CA SER A 9 13.79 -10.86 34.63
C SER A 9 12.91 -9.90 33.84
N LEU A 10 13.55 -9.00 33.09
CA LEU A 10 12.90 -8.13 32.12
C LEU A 10 12.12 -9.03 31.16
N LYS A 11 10.80 -9.09 31.34
CA LYS A 11 9.87 -9.72 30.39
C LYS A 11 10.15 -9.07 29.04
N LYS A 12 10.82 -9.81 28.15
CA LYS A 12 10.97 -9.49 26.74
C LYS A 12 9.58 -9.19 26.22
N ARG A 13 9.33 -7.91 25.90
CA ARG A 13 8.06 -7.45 25.33
C ARG A 13 7.81 -8.31 24.11
N GLU A 14 6.81 -9.19 24.19
CA GLU A 14 6.40 -9.98 23.03
C GLU A 14 6.14 -8.99 21.91
N ALA A 15 6.82 -9.18 20.77
CA ALA A 15 6.52 -8.43 19.57
C ALA A 15 5.02 -8.66 19.32
N SER A 16 4.23 -7.59 19.43
CA SER A 16 2.80 -7.62 19.16
C SER A 16 2.62 -8.29 17.80
N SER A 17 1.83 -9.35 17.73
CA SER A 17 1.46 -10.03 16.50
C SER A 17 1.00 -8.98 15.48
N THR A 18 1.84 -8.61 14.52
CA THR A 18 1.44 -7.74 13.42
C THR A 18 0.40 -8.49 12.61
N ARG A 19 -0.82 -7.97 12.61
CA ARG A 19 -1.90 -8.53 11.82
C ARG A 19 -1.66 -8.16 10.36
N GLU A 20 -2.11 -8.98 9.42
CA GLU A 20 -1.98 -8.67 7.99
C GLU A 20 -2.61 -7.31 7.64
N GLU A 21 -3.69 -6.93 8.34
CA GLU A 21 -4.35 -5.62 8.21
C GLU A 21 -3.47 -4.41 8.59
N ASP A 22 -2.39 -4.62 9.36
CA ASP A 22 -1.44 -3.57 9.72
C ASP A 22 -0.34 -3.36 8.67
N GLN A 23 -0.34 -4.12 7.57
CA GLN A 23 0.54 -3.88 6.43
C GLN A 23 -0.04 -2.82 5.49
N LEU A 24 0.76 -1.78 5.21
CA LEU A 24 0.52 -0.84 4.13
C LEU A 24 1.10 -1.42 2.85
N ILE A 25 0.25 -1.65 1.85
CA ILE A 25 0.67 -2.15 0.54
C ILE A 25 0.46 -1.03 -0.48
N ILE A 26 1.49 -0.77 -1.29
CA ILE A 26 1.48 0.22 -2.37
C ILE A 26 1.90 -0.49 -3.65
N THR A 27 1.04 -0.44 -4.65
CA THR A 27 1.23 -1.10 -5.95
C THR A 27 1.06 -0.05 -7.06
N PRO A 28 2.16 0.37 -7.72
CA PRO A 28 2.05 1.19 -8.93
C PRO A 28 1.39 0.38 -10.05
N LEU A 29 0.27 0.86 -10.58
CA LEU A 29 -0.40 0.32 -11.77
C LEU A 29 -0.02 1.09 -13.04
N GLY A 30 0.72 2.18 -12.89
CA GLY A 30 1.34 2.97 -13.94
C GLY A 30 2.24 4.05 -13.31
N ALA A 31 3.12 4.66 -14.10
CA ALA A 31 4.19 5.55 -13.62
C ALA A 31 5.22 4.86 -12.67
N GLY A 32 5.20 3.54 -12.56
CA GLY A 32 6.21 2.75 -11.85
C GLY A 32 7.48 2.63 -12.68
N ASN A 33 8.48 3.46 -12.41
CA ASN A 33 9.73 3.53 -13.19
C ASN A 33 9.49 3.93 -14.68
N GLU A 34 8.46 4.74 -14.92
CA GLU A 34 8.11 5.31 -16.22
C GLU A 34 7.39 6.65 -16.03
N VAL A 35 7.12 7.38 -17.12
CA VAL A 35 6.35 8.64 -17.09
C VAL A 35 5.10 8.50 -17.95
N GLY A 36 3.93 8.80 -17.37
CA GLY A 36 2.62 8.65 -18.00
C GLY A 36 1.78 7.60 -17.26
N ARG A 37 0.46 7.58 -17.55
CA ARG A 37 -0.53 6.66 -16.94
C ARG A 37 -0.44 6.55 -15.42
N SER A 38 -0.18 7.66 -14.72
CA SER A 38 -0.09 7.71 -13.26
C SER A 38 -1.31 7.06 -12.63
N CYS A 39 -1.07 6.00 -11.86
CA CYS A 39 -2.08 5.25 -11.15
C CYS A 39 -1.41 4.41 -10.06
N VAL A 40 -1.74 4.67 -8.79
CA VAL A 40 -1.15 3.98 -7.65
C VAL A 40 -2.26 3.42 -6.77
N TYR A 41 -2.28 2.10 -6.63
CA TYR A 41 -3.16 1.38 -5.74
C TYR A 41 -2.55 1.30 -4.34
N MET A 42 -3.30 1.69 -3.31
CA MET A 42 -2.87 1.60 -1.92
C MET A 42 -3.92 0.88 -1.10
N SER A 43 -3.52 -0.13 -0.32
CA SER A 43 -4.39 -0.79 0.65
C SER A 43 -3.80 -0.77 2.06
N TYR A 44 -4.63 -0.41 3.05
CA TYR A 44 -4.26 -0.42 4.47
C TYR A 44 -5.50 -0.58 5.34
N LYS A 45 -5.44 -1.47 6.35
CA LYS A 45 -6.55 -1.68 7.31
C LYS A 45 -7.92 -1.87 6.66
N GLY A 46 -7.96 -2.65 5.58
CA GLY A 46 -9.19 -2.94 4.82
C GLY A 46 -9.75 -1.74 4.05
N LYS A 47 -8.97 -0.68 3.86
CA LYS A 47 -9.29 0.46 3.02
C LYS A 47 -8.42 0.49 1.77
N ILE A 48 -9.02 0.83 0.65
CA ILE A 48 -8.39 0.86 -0.66
C ILE A 48 -8.55 2.26 -1.26
N VAL A 49 -7.43 2.88 -1.57
CA VAL A 49 -7.36 4.19 -2.23
C VAL A 49 -6.65 4.02 -3.56
N LEU A 50 -7.23 4.57 -4.62
CA LEU A 50 -6.58 4.72 -5.91
C LEU A 50 -6.15 6.17 -6.08
N PHE A 51 -4.86 6.42 -6.27
CA PHE A 51 -4.32 7.73 -6.60
C PHE A 51 -4.10 7.82 -8.10
N ASP A 52 -4.74 8.81 -8.73
CA ASP A 52 -4.76 9.06 -10.17
C ASP A 52 -5.27 7.90 -11.04
N CYS A 53 -5.65 8.24 -12.27
CA CYS A 53 -6.08 7.31 -13.33
C CYS A 53 -5.69 7.89 -14.70
N GLY A 54 -4.42 8.22 -14.86
CA GLY A 54 -3.91 8.88 -16.07
C GLY A 54 -3.83 7.97 -17.30
N ILE A 55 -3.46 8.56 -18.43
CA ILE A 55 -3.19 7.87 -19.71
C ILE A 55 -1.71 8.03 -20.07
N HIS A 56 -1.11 7.01 -20.69
CA HIS A 56 0.26 7.10 -21.18
C HIS A 56 0.29 7.77 -22.57
N PRO A 57 0.93 8.95 -22.72
CA PRO A 57 0.80 9.75 -23.94
C PRO A 57 1.46 9.13 -25.18
N ALA A 58 2.45 8.25 -24.99
CA ALA A 58 3.14 7.57 -26.09
C ALA A 58 2.43 6.30 -26.61
N TYR A 59 1.32 5.88 -25.98
CA TYR A 59 0.56 4.70 -26.38
C TYR A 59 -0.86 5.06 -26.78
N SER A 60 -1.60 4.11 -27.34
CA SER A 60 -2.98 4.31 -27.78
C SER A 60 -3.85 3.12 -27.45
N GLY A 61 -5.17 3.36 -27.34
CA GLY A 61 -6.14 2.35 -26.96
C GLY A 61 -5.86 1.77 -25.57
N MET A 62 -6.11 0.47 -25.39
CA MET A 62 -5.95 -0.22 -24.11
C MET A 62 -4.50 -0.16 -23.57
N ALA A 63 -3.50 -0.12 -24.44
CA ALA A 63 -2.09 -0.10 -24.04
C ALA A 63 -1.68 1.22 -23.33
N ALA A 64 -2.49 2.27 -23.46
CA ALA A 64 -2.25 3.54 -22.81
C ALA A 64 -2.81 3.61 -21.38
N LEU A 65 -3.63 2.63 -20.99
CA LEU A 65 -4.23 2.57 -19.66
C LEU A 65 -3.23 2.06 -18.61
N PRO A 66 -3.48 2.35 -17.32
CA PRO A 66 -2.91 1.58 -16.22
C PRO A 66 -3.28 0.10 -16.28
N TYR A 67 -2.54 -0.74 -15.56
CA TYR A 67 -2.79 -2.18 -15.42
C TYR A 67 -4.01 -2.46 -14.53
N PHE A 68 -5.21 -2.10 -14.98
CA PHE A 68 -6.46 -2.30 -14.22
C PHE A 68 -6.88 -3.77 -14.11
N ASP A 69 -6.33 -4.65 -14.92
CA ASP A 69 -6.52 -6.10 -14.87
C ASP A 69 -5.88 -6.76 -13.63
N GLU A 70 -4.94 -6.08 -12.97
CA GLU A 70 -4.28 -6.54 -11.75
C GLU A 70 -5.09 -6.26 -10.47
N ILE A 71 -6.20 -5.51 -10.57
CA ILE A 71 -7.06 -5.14 -9.44
C ILE A 71 -8.54 -5.35 -9.76
N ASP A 72 -9.38 -5.36 -8.72
CA ASP A 72 -10.84 -5.22 -8.87
C ASP A 72 -11.25 -3.77 -8.59
N PRO A 73 -11.64 -2.98 -9.61
CA PRO A 73 -12.03 -1.59 -9.39
C PRO A 73 -13.24 -1.42 -8.44
N SER A 74 -14.07 -2.44 -8.27
CA SER A 74 -15.25 -2.38 -7.39
C SER A 74 -14.90 -2.33 -5.90
N THR A 75 -13.66 -2.70 -5.53
CA THR A 75 -13.20 -2.67 -4.15
C THR A 75 -12.60 -1.33 -3.73
N ILE A 76 -12.43 -0.39 -4.66
CA ILE A 76 -11.84 0.92 -4.39
C ILE A 76 -12.82 1.77 -3.59
N ASP A 77 -12.43 2.22 -2.40
CA ASP A 77 -13.26 3.10 -1.58
C ASP A 77 -13.22 4.55 -2.10
N VAL A 78 -12.05 5.03 -2.54
CA VAL A 78 -11.83 6.41 -2.99
C VAL A 78 -10.83 6.48 -4.14
N LEU A 79 -11.14 7.28 -5.16
CA LEU A 79 -10.22 7.73 -6.21
C LEU A 79 -9.85 9.19 -5.96
N LEU A 80 -8.56 9.49 -5.85
CA LEU A 80 -8.03 10.85 -5.67
C LEU A 80 -7.26 11.26 -6.92
N ILE A 81 -7.74 12.29 -7.63
CA ILE A 81 -7.04 12.88 -8.77
C ILE A 81 -6.22 14.08 -8.28
N THR A 82 -4.93 14.08 -8.58
CA THR A 82 -3.99 15.07 -8.08
C THR A 82 -4.05 16.38 -8.85
N HIS A 83 -4.09 16.32 -10.19
CA HIS A 83 -4.15 17.47 -11.09
C HIS A 83 -4.58 17.07 -12.51
N GLU A 84 -4.91 18.08 -13.32
CA GLU A 84 -5.22 18.00 -14.76
C GLU A 84 -4.06 18.59 -15.58
#